data_AF-A7F726-F1
#
_entry.id   AF-A7F726-F1
#
_cell.length_a   1.000
_cell.length_b   1.000
_cell.length_c   1.000
_cell.angle_alpha   90.00
_cell.angle_beta   90.00
_cell.angle_gamma   90.00
#
_symmetry.space_group_name_H-M   'P 1'
#
loop_
_entity.id
_entity.type
_entity.pdbx_description
1 polymer ?
#
loop_
_entity_poly.entity_id
_entity_poly.type
_entity_poly.pdbx_seq_one_letter_code
_entity_poly.pdbx_strand_id
1 'polypeptide(L)'
;MTDLEEEVLIQYIIDMDERGFAPKLSGVEDMANYILESRRAKKVGKLWAYRFVKRHTKLEMCFSRIYDFQRALCEDPKLIEEWFRLVSNMRVKYSIVDSDFYNFDETGFMIGIICPRIVITNTERNSRSKAIQPDNREWATAIICGNGEGETIPPFLVVQGQVHLSNWYTETDFPADWTIKPTSNGWTNNETGLVGTRRIRKT
;
A
#
# COMPACT_ATOMS: atom_id res chain seq x y z
N MET A 1 35.72 10.53 14.77
CA MET A 1 35.67 10.03 13.38
C MET A 1 36.36 11.05 12.52
N THR A 2 37.16 10.61 11.55
CA THR A 2 37.83 11.50 10.60
C THR A 2 36.93 11.75 9.39
N ASP A 3 37.21 12.82 8.63
CA ASP A 3 36.42 13.15 7.43
C ASP A 3 36.49 12.04 6.36
N LEU A 4 37.63 11.34 6.27
CA LEU A 4 37.79 10.20 5.37
C LEU A 4 36.92 9.00 5.79
N GLU A 5 36.85 8.70 7.09
CA GLU A 5 35.99 7.64 7.62
C GLU A 5 34.52 7.95 7.39
N GLU A 6 34.14 9.22 7.55
CA GLU A 6 32.79 9.67 7.26
C GLU A 6 32.46 9.54 5.76
N GLU A 7 33.34 9.92 4.84
CA GLU A 7 33.08 9.76 3.39
C GLU A 7 32.97 8.29 2.99
N VAL A 8 33.82 7.41 3.51
CA VAL A 8 33.71 5.95 3.26
C VAL A 8 32.37 5.41 3.78
N LEU A 9 31.94 5.87 4.96
CA LEU A 9 30.64 5.47 5.52
C LEU A 9 29.48 5.97 4.67
N ILE A 10 29.55 7.19 4.13
CA ILE A 10 28.54 7.73 3.19
C ILE A 10 28.46 6.86 1.94
N GLN A 11 29.59 6.56 1.30
CA GLN A 11 29.62 5.73 0.09
C GLN A 11 29.05 4.34 0.34
N TYR A 12 29.38 3.75 1.49
CA TYR A 12 28.85 2.44 1.86
C TYR A 12 27.35 2.45 2.14
N ILE A 13 26.82 3.52 2.76
CA ILE A 13 25.37 3.68 2.95
C ILE A 13 24.64 3.80 1.61
N ILE A 14 25.22 4.53 0.64
CA ILE A 14 24.64 4.68 -0.70
C ILE A 14 24.64 3.34 -1.45
N ASP A 15 25.74 2.59 -1.46
CA ASP A 15 25.79 1.24 -2.08
C ASP A 15 24.74 0.30 -1.48
N MET A 16 24.58 0.33 -0.15
CA MET A 16 23.56 -0.46 0.52
C MET A 16 22.14 -0.07 0.11
N ASP A 17 21.87 1.23 -0.04
CA ASP A 17 20.56 1.75 -0.47
C ASP A 17 20.24 1.35 -1.91
N GLU A 18 21.20 1.49 -2.83
CA GLU A 18 21.05 1.08 -4.24
C GLU A 18 20.73 -0.41 -4.40
N ARG A 19 21.17 -1.23 -3.43
CA ARG A 19 20.90 -2.68 -3.38
C ARG A 19 19.61 -3.03 -2.63
N GLY A 20 18.88 -2.05 -2.11
CA GLY A 20 17.62 -2.22 -1.37
C GLY A 20 17.80 -2.57 0.10
N PHE A 21 18.99 -2.37 0.68
CA PHE A 21 19.32 -2.68 2.07
C PHE A 21 19.62 -1.42 2.90
N ALA A 22 18.85 -0.35 2.69
CA ALA A 22 19.01 0.92 3.40
C ALA A 22 19.15 0.73 4.93
N PRO A 23 20.25 1.22 5.55
CA PRO A 23 20.51 0.98 6.96
C PRO A 23 19.63 1.85 7.85
N LYS A 24 19.26 1.32 9.02
CA LYS A 24 18.65 2.11 10.10
C LYS A 24 19.70 2.99 10.77
N LEU A 25 19.27 4.04 11.49
CA LEU A 25 20.17 4.88 12.30
C LEU A 25 21.05 4.08 13.26
N SER A 26 20.51 3.02 13.89
CA SER A 26 21.29 2.13 14.75
C SER A 26 22.36 1.37 13.95
N GLY A 27 22.05 0.94 12.72
CA GLY A 27 23.02 0.30 11.83
C GLY A 27 24.14 1.26 11.43
N VAL A 28 23.82 2.54 11.18
CA VAL A 28 24.83 3.58 10.91
C VAL A 28 25.73 3.80 12.13
N GLU A 29 25.17 3.80 13.33
CA GLU A 29 25.94 3.84 14.58
C GLU A 29 26.83 2.60 14.75
N ASP A 30 26.34 1.40 14.43
CA ASP A 30 27.11 0.16 14.53
C ASP A 30 28.29 0.14 13.54
N MET A 31 28.05 0.57 12.29
CA MET A 31 29.10 0.69 11.26
C MET A 31 30.17 1.70 11.66
N ALA A 32 29.74 2.86 12.18
CA ALA A 32 30.64 3.87 12.74
C ALA A 32 31.47 3.34 13.91
N ASN A 33 30.84 2.62 14.84
CA ASN A 33 31.52 2.03 15.98
C ASN A 33 32.50 0.92 15.58
N TYR A 34 32.17 0.13 14.56
CA TYR A 34 33.05 -0.89 14.00
C TYR A 34 34.37 -0.29 13.47
N ILE A 35 34.27 0.82 12.72
CA ILE A 35 35.45 1.56 12.24
C ILE A 35 36.27 2.10 13.41
N LEU A 36 35.62 2.68 14.43
CA LEU A 36 36.31 3.23 15.60
C LEU A 36 36.97 2.16 16.47
N GLU A 37 36.35 0.99 16.60
CA GLU A 37 36.88 -0.15 17.35
C GLU A 37 38.18 -0.68 16.73
N SER A 38 38.26 -0.72 15.38
CA SER A 38 39.49 -1.08 14.67
C SER A 38 40.68 -0.18 15.03
N ARG A 39 40.42 1.07 15.46
CA ARG A 39 41.41 2.05 15.88
C ARG A 39 41.54 2.17 17.41
N ARG A 40 40.85 1.31 18.18
CA ARG A 40 40.74 1.38 19.65
C ARG A 40 40.28 2.76 20.14
N ALA A 41 39.45 3.43 19.34
CA ALA A 41 38.88 4.73 19.68
C ALA A 41 37.58 4.57 20.51
N LYS A 42 37.15 5.66 21.15
CA LYS A 42 35.88 5.68 21.88
C LYS A 42 34.69 5.58 20.92
N LYS A 43 33.64 4.88 21.35
CA LYS A 43 32.37 4.76 20.63
C LYS A 43 31.71 6.13 20.39
N VAL A 44 30.89 6.21 19.35
CA VAL A 44 30.10 7.41 19.05
C VAL A 44 29.01 7.64 20.10
N GLY A 45 28.54 8.88 20.21
CA GLY A 45 27.45 9.24 21.13
C GLY A 45 26.08 8.87 20.55
N LYS A 46 25.07 8.72 21.43
CA LYS A 46 23.68 8.31 21.06
C LYS A 46 23.01 9.15 19.96
N LEU A 47 23.37 10.43 19.84
CA LEU A 47 22.80 11.34 18.84
C LEU A 47 23.69 11.50 17.61
N TRP A 48 24.80 10.77 17.54
CA TRP A 48 25.80 10.94 16.49
C TRP A 48 25.23 10.56 15.12
N ALA A 49 24.59 9.39 14.97
CA ALA A 49 24.03 8.96 13.69
C ALA A 49 22.98 9.93 13.14
N TYR A 50 22.09 10.44 14.01
CA TYR A 50 21.11 11.46 13.62
C TYR A 50 21.78 12.76 13.14
N ARG A 51 22.79 13.24 13.87
CA ARG A 51 23.54 14.45 13.49
C ARG A 51 24.37 14.24 12.23
N PHE A 52 24.92 13.05 12.04
CA PHE A 52 25.68 12.66 10.86
C PHE A 52 24.82 12.77 9.60
N VAL A 53 23.65 12.12 9.58
CA VAL A 53 22.72 12.19 8.45
C VAL A 53 22.27 13.63 8.21
N LYS A 54 21.92 14.37 9.26
CA LYS A 54 21.48 15.78 9.15
C LYS A 54 22.56 16.72 8.58
N ARG A 55 23.84 16.41 8.78
CA ARG A 55 24.96 17.27 8.36
C ARG A 55 25.39 17.03 6.91
N HIS A 56 25.06 15.87 6.35
CA HIS A 56 25.46 15.45 5.01
C HIS A 56 24.25 15.47 4.06
N THR A 57 24.19 16.45 3.16
CA THR A 57 23.08 16.63 2.21
C THR A 57 22.90 15.48 1.21
N LYS A 58 23.88 14.57 1.12
CA LYS A 58 23.79 13.35 0.32
C LYS A 58 22.90 12.28 0.95
N LEU A 59 22.56 12.40 2.24
CA LEU A 59 21.78 11.42 2.98
C LEU A 59 20.47 12.05 3.46
N GLU A 60 19.37 11.32 3.32
CA GLU A 60 18.06 11.74 3.82
C GLU A 60 17.44 10.62 4.68
N MET A 61 16.69 11.03 5.71
CA MET A 61 15.91 10.09 6.51
C MET A 61 14.53 9.90 5.90
N CYS A 62 14.32 8.78 5.21
CA CYS A 62 13.04 8.41 4.62
C CYS A 62 12.42 7.19 5.31
N PHE A 63 11.09 7.10 5.29
CA PHE A 63 10.40 5.87 5.70
C PHE A 63 10.59 4.81 4.63
N SER A 64 11.07 3.62 5.00
CA SER A 64 11.09 2.50 4.09
C SER A 64 9.66 2.05 3.80
N ARG A 65 9.35 1.84 2.51
CA ARG A 65 8.12 1.17 2.11
C ARG A 65 8.41 -0.33 2.06
N ILE A 66 7.57 -1.13 2.70
CA ILE A 66 7.63 -2.58 2.56
C ILE A 66 7.31 -2.89 1.11
N TYR A 67 8.33 -3.38 0.39
CA TYR A 67 8.19 -3.84 -0.98
C TYR A 67 8.11 -5.35 -0.97
N ASP A 68 7.11 -5.90 -1.65
CA ASP A 68 6.92 -7.34 -1.68
C ASP A 68 8.01 -7.99 -2.54
N PHE A 69 8.72 -8.97 -1.97
CA PHE A 69 9.83 -9.64 -2.64
C PHE A 69 9.39 -10.40 -3.90
N GLN A 70 8.18 -10.98 -3.90
CA GLN A 70 7.66 -11.66 -5.08
C GLN A 70 7.33 -10.65 -6.18
N ARG A 71 6.82 -9.46 -5.83
CA ARG A 71 6.66 -8.36 -6.80
C ARG A 71 7.99 -7.93 -7.41
N ALA A 72 9.03 -7.78 -6.59
CA ALA A 72 10.37 -7.43 -7.08
C ALA A 72 10.94 -8.48 -8.05
N LEU A 73 10.67 -9.78 -7.83
CA LEU A 73 11.10 -10.84 -8.75
C LEU A 73 10.31 -10.87 -10.07
N CYS A 74 9.06 -10.43 -10.05
CA CYS A 74 8.19 -10.41 -11.22
C CYS A 74 8.33 -9.12 -12.06
N GLU A 75 9.00 -8.10 -11.54
CA GLU A 75 9.21 -6.82 -12.22
C GLU A 75 10.54 -6.80 -12.98
N ASP A 76 10.64 -7.59 -14.05
CA ASP A 76 11.74 -7.43 -15.01
C ASP A 76 11.54 -6.13 -15.81
N PRO A 77 12.43 -5.12 -15.67
CA PRO A 77 12.28 -3.84 -16.37
C PRO A 77 12.15 -4.01 -17.88
N LYS A 78 12.83 -5.01 -18.48
CA LYS A 78 12.76 -5.26 -19.92
C LYS A 78 11.38 -5.79 -20.32
N LEU A 79 10.85 -6.73 -19.56
CA LEU A 79 9.52 -7.31 -19.80
C LEU A 79 8.43 -6.23 -19.68
N ILE A 80 8.56 -5.38 -18.66
CA ILE A 80 7.64 -4.24 -18.44
C ILE A 80 7.72 -3.26 -19.60
N GLU A 81 8.93 -2.88 -20.03
CA GLU A 81 9.13 -1.96 -21.15
C GLU A 81 8.57 -2.53 -22.47
N GLU A 82 8.82 -3.81 -22.76
CA GLU A 82 8.28 -4.49 -23.93
C GLU A 82 6.76 -4.53 -23.93
N TRP A 83 6.14 -4.78 -22.76
CA TRP A 83 4.70 -4.76 -22.59
C TRP A 83 4.12 -3.36 -22.84
N PHE A 84 4.69 -2.31 -22.25
CA PHE A 84 4.23 -0.94 -22.47
C PHE A 84 4.39 -0.51 -23.93
N ARG A 85 5.48 -0.91 -24.59
CA ARG A 85 5.68 -0.68 -26.02
C ARG A 85 4.59 -1.36 -26.86
N LEU A 86 4.24 -2.61 -26.53
CA LEU A 86 3.16 -3.32 -27.19
C LEU A 86 1.81 -2.61 -26.99
N VAL A 87 1.49 -2.20 -25.77
CA VAL A 87 0.27 -1.44 -25.47
C VAL A 87 0.23 -0.14 -26.27
N SER A 88 1.33 0.61 -26.30
CA SER A 88 1.43 1.85 -27.10
C SER A 88 1.19 1.59 -28.59
N ASN A 89 1.79 0.53 -29.15
CA ASN A 89 1.57 0.16 -30.55
C ASN A 89 0.11 -0.22 -30.84
N MET A 90 -0.54 -0.93 -29.91
CA MET A 90 -1.95 -1.30 -30.01
C MET A 90 -2.86 -0.07 -29.93
N ARG A 91 -2.55 0.89 -29.06
CA ARG A 91 -3.28 2.17 -28.98
C ARG A 91 -3.28 2.90 -30.31
N VAL A 92 -2.11 3.01 -30.94
CA VAL A 92 -1.99 3.66 -32.26
C VAL A 92 -2.71 2.87 -33.35
N LYS A 93 -2.53 1.54 -33.39
CA LYS A 93 -3.10 0.67 -34.43
C LYS A 93 -4.63 0.67 -34.43
N TYR A 94 -5.25 0.66 -33.25
CA TYR A 94 -6.69 0.56 -33.10
C TYR A 94 -7.35 1.89 -32.71
N SER A 95 -6.59 2.99 -32.64
CA SER A 95 -7.07 4.31 -32.21
C SER A 95 -7.77 4.28 -30.85
N ILE A 96 -7.22 3.51 -29.90
CA ILE A 96 -7.76 3.37 -28.53
C ILE A 96 -7.47 4.64 -27.75
N VAL A 97 -8.54 5.29 -27.26
CA VAL A 97 -8.49 6.53 -26.49
C VAL A 97 -8.50 6.24 -24.99
N ASP A 98 -8.18 7.24 -24.15
CA ASP A 98 -8.12 7.06 -22.69
C ASP A 98 -9.49 6.71 -22.08
N SER A 99 -10.59 7.11 -22.73
CA SER A 99 -11.96 6.73 -22.35
C SER A 99 -12.22 5.21 -22.47
N ASP A 100 -11.48 4.51 -23.32
CA ASP A 100 -11.62 3.06 -23.53
C ASP A 100 -10.84 2.23 -22.50
N PHE A 101 -9.91 2.87 -21.76
CA PHE A 101 -9.10 2.20 -20.75
C PHE A 101 -9.82 2.19 -19.41
N TYR A 102 -10.47 1.08 -19.10
CA TYR A 102 -11.07 0.86 -17.80
C TYR A 102 -10.13 0.05 -16.90
N ASN A 103 -9.79 0.62 -15.74
CA ASN A 103 -9.15 -0.12 -14.67
C ASN A 103 -10.22 -0.75 -13.76
N PHE A 104 -9.91 -1.91 -13.21
CA PHE A 104 -10.80 -2.68 -12.35
C PHE A 104 -10.04 -3.09 -11.10
N ASP A 105 -10.58 -2.78 -9.92
CA ASP A 105 -9.95 -3.15 -8.66
C ASP A 105 -11.00 -3.59 -7.63
N GLU A 106 -10.55 -4.38 -6.67
CA GLU A 106 -11.36 -4.95 -5.59
C GLU A 106 -10.82 -4.48 -4.24
N THR A 107 -11.68 -3.84 -3.44
CA THR A 107 -11.34 -3.43 -2.08
C THR A 107 -12.22 -4.13 -1.06
N GLY A 108 -11.59 -4.81 -0.10
CA GLY A 108 -12.25 -5.44 1.04
C GLY A 108 -12.38 -4.49 2.22
N PHE A 109 -13.56 -4.44 2.81
CA PHE A 109 -13.90 -3.73 4.02
C PHE A 109 -14.30 -4.75 5.09
N MET A 110 -13.62 -4.73 6.24
CA MET A 110 -14.05 -5.52 7.38
C MET A 110 -14.99 -4.67 8.24
N ILE A 111 -16.23 -5.13 8.38
CA ILE A 111 -17.23 -4.51 9.25
C ILE A 111 -16.80 -4.76 10.71
N GLY A 112 -16.96 -3.76 11.57
CA GLY A 112 -16.70 -3.89 13.01
C GLY A 112 -15.24 -3.72 13.46
N ILE A 113 -14.28 -3.52 12.54
CA ILE A 113 -12.91 -3.13 12.94
C ILE A 113 -12.86 -1.66 13.32
N ILE A 114 -12.58 -1.39 14.60
CA ILE A 114 -12.16 -0.06 15.05
C ILE A 114 -10.66 0.09 14.84
N CYS A 115 -10.28 0.96 13.91
CA CYS A 115 -8.89 1.37 13.75
C CYS A 115 -8.42 2.16 14.97
N PRO A 116 -7.18 1.95 15.46
CA PRO A 116 -6.63 2.74 16.55
C PRO A 116 -6.60 4.22 16.15
N ARG A 117 -7.21 5.07 16.98
CA ARG A 117 -7.21 6.53 16.83
C ARG A 117 -6.62 7.18 18.07
N ILE A 118 -6.11 8.39 17.91
CA ILE A 118 -5.74 9.23 19.06
C ILE A 118 -7.03 9.55 19.83
N VAL A 119 -7.09 9.14 21.08
CA VAL A 119 -8.22 9.36 21.98
C VAL A 119 -7.75 10.17 23.18
N ILE A 120 -8.60 11.07 23.66
CA ILE A 120 -8.35 11.84 24.87
C ILE A 120 -8.82 10.97 26.06
N THR A 121 -7.92 10.64 26.99
CA THR A 121 -8.22 9.77 28.14
C THR A 121 -7.81 10.43 29.45
N ASN A 122 -8.41 9.98 30.56
CA ASN A 122 -8.00 10.38 31.91
C ASN A 122 -6.51 10.07 32.14
N THR A 123 -5.79 11.00 32.77
CA THR A 123 -4.36 10.93 33.13
C THR A 123 -4.01 9.77 34.07
N GLU A 124 -4.97 9.24 34.83
CA GLU A 124 -4.76 8.10 35.74
C GLU A 124 -4.81 6.73 35.03
N ARG A 125 -5.26 6.68 33.77
CA ARG A 125 -5.24 5.45 32.98
C ARG A 125 -3.84 5.24 32.40
N ASN A 126 -3.02 4.44 33.08
CA ASN A 126 -1.69 4.01 32.64
C ASN A 126 -1.69 3.05 31.42
N SER A 127 -2.82 2.84 30.74
CA SER A 127 -2.94 1.88 29.63
C SER A 127 -3.69 2.49 28.45
N ARG A 128 -3.40 2.00 27.25
CA ARG A 128 -4.12 2.38 26.01
C ARG A 128 -5.61 2.15 26.24
N SER A 129 -6.43 3.18 26.04
CA SER A 129 -7.88 3.04 26.18
C SER A 129 -8.40 2.02 25.18
N LYS A 130 -9.19 1.06 25.67
CA LYS A 130 -9.82 0.03 24.85
C LYS A 130 -11.12 0.58 24.26
N ALA A 131 -11.23 0.60 22.94
CA ALA A 131 -12.52 0.74 22.28
C ALA A 131 -13.20 -0.64 22.24
N ILE A 132 -14.49 -0.69 22.57
CA ILE A 132 -15.29 -1.92 22.46
C ILE A 132 -15.50 -2.20 20.98
N GLN A 133 -14.92 -3.27 20.47
CA GLN A 133 -15.20 -3.72 19.10
C GLN A 133 -16.53 -4.49 19.09
N PRO A 134 -17.44 -4.18 18.16
CA PRO A 134 -18.56 -5.06 17.86
C PRO A 134 -18.03 -6.45 17.46
N ASP A 135 -18.71 -7.52 17.87
CA ASP A 135 -18.29 -8.89 17.56
C ASP A 135 -18.54 -9.27 16.09
N ASN A 136 -19.31 -8.47 15.34
CA ASN A 136 -19.51 -8.69 13.92
C ASN A 136 -18.21 -8.37 13.15
N ARG A 137 -17.66 -9.39 12.48
CA ARG A 137 -16.44 -9.33 11.64
C ARG A 137 -16.71 -9.73 10.19
N GLU A 138 -17.92 -9.48 9.72
CA GLU A 138 -18.30 -9.74 8.34
C GLU A 138 -17.46 -8.90 7.37
N TRP A 139 -17.17 -9.49 6.21
CA TRP A 139 -16.49 -8.81 5.12
C TRP A 139 -17.51 -8.29 4.11
N ALA A 140 -17.28 -7.06 3.66
CA ALA A 140 -17.92 -6.46 2.51
C ALA A 140 -16.84 -6.10 1.50
N THR A 141 -17.05 -6.39 0.24
CA THR A 141 -16.09 -6.17 -0.83
C THR A 141 -16.72 -5.27 -1.87
N ALA A 142 -16.05 -4.19 -2.24
CA ALA A 142 -16.48 -3.36 -3.35
C ALA A 142 -15.56 -3.59 -4.54
N ILE A 143 -16.18 -3.89 -5.66
CA ILE A 143 -15.54 -3.92 -6.96
C ILE A 143 -15.83 -2.57 -7.62
N ILE A 144 -14.77 -1.85 -7.96
CA ILE A 144 -14.84 -0.51 -8.53
C ILE A 144 -14.14 -0.52 -9.88
N CYS A 145 -14.73 0.17 -10.84
CA CYS A 145 -14.18 0.30 -12.17
C CYS A 145 -14.31 1.74 -12.65
N GLY A 146 -13.26 2.25 -13.29
CA GLY A 146 -13.26 3.60 -13.85
C GLY A 146 -12.25 3.74 -14.97
N ASN A 147 -12.48 4.72 -15.84
CA ASN A 147 -11.61 4.99 -16.98
C ASN A 147 -10.62 6.14 -16.75
N GLY A 148 -9.76 6.39 -17.74
CA GLY A 148 -8.75 7.45 -17.71
C GLY A 148 -9.34 8.87 -17.70
N GLU A 149 -10.62 9.04 -18.05
CA GLU A 149 -11.32 10.34 -18.07
C GLU A 149 -12.08 10.63 -16.78
N GLY A 150 -12.07 9.69 -15.83
CA GLY A 150 -12.73 9.82 -14.53
C GLY A 150 -14.20 9.37 -14.52
N GLU A 151 -14.68 8.76 -15.60
CA GLU A 151 -15.96 8.05 -15.59
C GLU A 151 -15.82 6.79 -14.73
N THR A 152 -16.82 6.56 -13.88
CA THR A 152 -16.85 5.38 -13.00
C THR A 152 -18.08 4.56 -13.30
N ILE A 153 -17.91 3.25 -13.35
CA ILE A 153 -19.01 2.31 -13.44
C ILE A 153 -19.55 2.13 -12.02
N PRO A 154 -20.88 2.11 -11.83
CA PRO A 154 -21.49 1.91 -10.52
C PRO A 154 -20.87 0.71 -9.79
N PRO A 155 -20.41 0.89 -8.55
CA PRO A 155 -19.75 -0.17 -7.79
C PRO A 155 -20.59 -1.44 -7.68
N PHE A 156 -19.89 -2.57 -7.70
CA PHE A 156 -20.47 -3.87 -7.44
C PHE A 156 -20.05 -4.34 -6.05
N LEU A 157 -21.01 -4.36 -5.12
CA LEU A 157 -20.82 -4.74 -3.74
C LEU A 157 -21.09 -6.23 -3.55
N VAL A 158 -20.16 -6.90 -2.90
CA VAL A 158 -20.29 -8.27 -2.42
C VAL A 158 -20.28 -8.23 -0.91
N VAL A 159 -21.23 -8.90 -0.27
CA VAL A 159 -21.42 -8.84 1.18
C VAL A 159 -21.66 -10.23 1.70
N GLN A 160 -21.13 -10.52 2.88
CA GLN A 160 -21.32 -11.81 3.50
C GLN A 160 -22.79 -12.00 3.91
N GLY A 161 -23.43 -13.04 3.40
CA GLY A 161 -24.83 -13.34 3.69
C GLY A 161 -25.38 -14.49 2.84
N GLN A 162 -26.46 -15.13 3.31
CA GLN A 162 -27.18 -16.15 2.52
C GLN A 162 -28.40 -15.57 1.80
N VAL A 163 -29.13 -14.66 2.45
CA VAL A 163 -30.31 -13.99 1.89
C VAL A 163 -30.33 -12.57 2.41
N HIS A 164 -30.50 -11.59 1.53
CA HIS A 164 -30.69 -10.19 1.91
C HIS A 164 -32.15 -9.82 1.71
N LEU A 165 -32.71 -9.04 2.64
CA LEU A 165 -34.04 -8.48 2.49
C LEU A 165 -33.94 -7.24 1.58
N SER A 166 -34.78 -7.16 0.56
CA SER A 166 -34.76 -6.06 -0.43
C SER A 166 -35.01 -4.69 0.20
N ASN A 167 -35.74 -4.64 1.32
CA ASN A 167 -36.04 -3.42 2.06
C ASN A 167 -34.81 -2.69 2.59
N TRP A 168 -33.68 -3.37 2.79
CA TRP A 168 -32.42 -2.74 3.20
C TRP A 168 -31.87 -1.74 2.17
N TYR A 169 -32.29 -1.86 0.91
CA TYR A 169 -31.82 -1.02 -0.20
C TYR A 169 -32.92 -0.15 -0.79
N THR A 170 -34.18 -0.60 -0.73
CA THR A 170 -35.31 0.14 -1.31
C THR A 170 -35.89 1.18 -0.37
N GLU A 171 -35.67 1.07 0.94
CA GLU A 171 -36.16 2.01 1.96
C GLU A 171 -35.03 2.87 2.55
N THR A 172 -33.85 2.86 1.94
CA THR A 172 -32.67 3.64 2.33
C THR A 172 -32.20 4.53 1.17
N ASP A 173 -31.28 5.46 1.44
CA ASP A 173 -30.65 6.32 0.41
C ASP A 173 -29.62 5.55 -0.46
N PHE A 174 -29.81 4.24 -0.66
CA PHE A 174 -28.88 3.42 -1.43
C PHE A 174 -29.04 3.70 -2.94
N PRO A 175 -27.96 3.98 -3.69
CA PRO A 175 -28.07 4.28 -5.11
C PRO A 175 -28.66 3.10 -5.90
N ALA A 176 -29.66 3.37 -6.73
CA ALA A 176 -30.41 2.33 -7.45
C ALA A 176 -29.60 1.67 -8.59
N ASP A 177 -28.56 2.35 -9.07
CA ASP A 177 -27.63 1.90 -10.10
C ASP A 177 -26.52 0.98 -9.56
N TRP A 178 -26.30 1.02 -8.24
CA TRP A 178 -25.34 0.15 -7.56
C TRP A 178 -25.91 -1.25 -7.45
N THR A 179 -25.05 -2.25 -7.33
CA THR A 179 -25.52 -3.63 -7.21
C THR A 179 -24.82 -4.35 -6.10
N ILE A 180 -25.63 -5.11 -5.38
CA ILE A 180 -25.24 -5.81 -4.20
C ILE A 180 -25.58 -7.28 -4.37
N LYS A 181 -24.61 -8.14 -4.12
CA LYS A 181 -24.80 -9.59 -4.20
C LYS A 181 -24.29 -10.25 -2.92
N PRO A 182 -25.12 -11.05 -2.23
CA PRO A 182 -24.65 -11.82 -1.09
C PRO A 182 -23.79 -12.99 -1.55
N THR A 183 -22.69 -13.26 -0.84
CA THR A 183 -21.92 -14.51 -0.93
C THR A 183 -21.72 -15.09 0.46
N SER A 184 -21.51 -16.39 0.55
CA SER A 184 -21.35 -17.07 1.85
C SER A 184 -20.16 -16.59 2.67
N ASN A 185 -19.17 -15.97 2.03
CA ASN A 185 -17.90 -15.54 2.63
C ASN A 185 -17.58 -14.05 2.43
N GLY A 186 -18.41 -13.28 1.71
CA GLY A 186 -18.14 -11.87 1.41
C GLY A 186 -17.07 -11.62 0.34
N TRP A 187 -16.58 -12.67 -0.33
CA TRP A 187 -15.57 -12.59 -1.39
C TRP A 187 -16.15 -12.82 -2.78
N THR A 188 -15.46 -12.27 -3.78
CA THR A 188 -15.77 -12.50 -5.18
C THR A 188 -15.45 -13.95 -5.56
N ASN A 189 -16.34 -14.58 -6.34
CA ASN A 189 -16.10 -15.90 -6.96
C ASN A 189 -16.23 -15.78 -8.49
N ASN A 190 -15.85 -16.85 -9.23
CA ASN A 190 -15.87 -16.83 -10.70
C ASN A 190 -17.22 -16.39 -11.29
N GLU A 191 -18.34 -16.81 -10.69
CA GLU A 191 -19.68 -16.42 -11.14
C GLU A 191 -19.95 -14.94 -10.91
N THR A 192 -19.50 -14.40 -9.78
CA THR A 192 -19.74 -13.02 -9.38
C THR A 192 -18.82 -12.06 -10.15
N GLY A 193 -17.59 -12.47 -10.44
CA GLY A 193 -16.68 -11.76 -11.35
C GLY A 193 -17.19 -11.71 -12.79
N LEU A 194 -17.82 -12.79 -13.29
CA LEU A 194 -18.46 -12.79 -14.61
C LEU A 194 -19.66 -11.83 -14.69
N VAL A 195 -20.43 -11.70 -13.61
CA VAL A 195 -21.53 -10.72 -13.55
C VAL A 195 -21.00 -9.29 -13.54
N GLY A 196 -19.93 -9.02 -12.78
CA GLY A 196 -19.26 -7.72 -12.78
C GLY A 196 -18.70 -7.35 -14.17
N THR A 197 -17.97 -8.24 -14.83
CA THR A 197 -17.37 -7.98 -16.15
C THR A 197 -18.40 -7.78 -17.27
N ARG A 198 -19.56 -8.43 -17.20
CA ARG A 198 -20.66 -8.21 -18.15
C ARG A 198 -21.24 -6.80 -18.08
N ARG A 199 -21.07 -6.06 -16.99
CA ARG A 199 -21.53 -4.67 -16.87
C ARG A 199 -20.62 -3.69 -17.58
N ILE A 200 -19.32 -3.92 -17.55
CA ILE A 200 -18.32 -3.14 -18.28
C ILE A 200 -18.62 -3.16 -19.79
N ARG A 201 -19.19 -4.26 -20.31
CA ARG A 201 -19.55 -4.41 -21.73
C ARG A 201 -20.88 -3.75 -22.15
N LYS A 202 -21.66 -3.20 -21.22
CA LYS A 202 -23.00 -2.64 -21.50
C LYS A 202 -23.07 -1.11 -21.51
N THR A 203 -21.99 -0.44 -21.09
CA THR A 203 -21.69 0.97 -21.33
C THR A 203 -20.86 1.09 -22.59
#